data_AF-A0A534W516-F1
#
_entry.id   AF-A0A534W516-F1
#
_cell.length_a   1.000
_cell.length_b   1.000
_cell.length_c   1.000
_cell.angle_alpha   90.00
_cell.angle_beta   90.00
_cell.angle_gamma   90.00
#
_symmetry.space_group_name_H-M   'P 1'
#
loop_
_entity.id
_entity.type
_entity.pdbx_description
1 polymer ?
#
loop_
_entity_poly.entity_id
_entity_poly.type
_entity_poly.pdbx_seq_one_letter_code
_entity_poly.pdbx_strand_id
1 'polypeptide(L)'
;MLRMILSLTLAAAAVGAQPGDTQLLRRVVALLDYVGGDYARAVGEHGEVLSQAEHAEQIGFVEDAARELRADVNGSGEDLAKRLDALRQRVAERAPPAEVAQSAQAVRDEIVQRFNVVLLPQRAPDVRRGKQVYAQSCAACHGADGHPNVALGLETRPPDFQSETGPLTPQRIFSAATYGVPKTA
;
A
#
# COMPACT_ATOMS: atom_id res chain seq x y z
N MET A 1 44.38 -15.65 -48.43
CA MET A 1 43.50 -16.32 -47.45
C MET A 1 43.31 -15.38 -46.27
N LEU A 2 42.22 -14.60 -46.25
CA LEU A 2 41.94 -13.64 -45.17
C LEU A 2 40.61 -14.04 -44.53
N ARG A 3 40.67 -14.55 -43.29
CA ARG A 3 39.51 -15.00 -42.51
C ARG A 3 38.84 -13.79 -41.86
N MET A 4 37.62 -13.49 -42.28
CA MET A 4 36.76 -12.48 -41.66
C MET A 4 36.10 -13.09 -40.42
N ILE A 5 36.52 -12.66 -39.23
CA ILE A 5 35.91 -13.08 -37.95
C ILE A 5 34.80 -12.09 -37.64
N LEU A 6 33.55 -12.55 -37.76
CA LEU A 6 32.34 -11.81 -37.41
C LEU A 6 32.11 -11.95 -35.90
N SER A 7 32.46 -10.92 -35.14
CA SER A 7 32.22 -10.88 -33.69
C SER A 7 30.75 -10.54 -33.42
N LEU A 8 29.98 -11.54 -33.01
CA LEU A 8 28.59 -11.39 -32.58
C LEU A 8 28.58 -10.94 -31.10
N THR A 9 28.40 -9.65 -30.85
CA THR A 9 28.20 -9.12 -29.49
C THR A 9 26.77 -9.41 -29.05
N LEU A 10 26.62 -10.34 -28.11
CA LEU A 10 25.35 -10.65 -27.46
C LEU A 10 25.08 -9.57 -26.41
N ALA A 11 24.22 -8.59 -26.72
CA ALA A 11 23.73 -7.63 -25.76
C ALA A 11 22.67 -8.31 -24.87
N ALA A 12 23.02 -8.62 -23.62
CA ALA A 12 22.06 -9.02 -22.60
C ALA A 12 21.22 -7.79 -22.24
N ALA A 13 19.96 -7.76 -22.69
CA ALA A 13 19.00 -6.76 -22.25
C ALA A 13 18.67 -7.02 -20.77
N ALA A 14 19.16 -6.16 -19.88
CA ALA A 14 18.67 -6.11 -18.51
C ALA A 14 17.19 -5.68 -18.58
N VAL A 15 16.29 -6.61 -18.25
CA VAL A 15 14.86 -6.34 -18.15
C VAL A 15 14.64 -5.50 -16.89
N GLY A 16 14.80 -4.19 -17.02
CA GLY A 16 14.46 -3.24 -15.96
C GLY A 16 12.95 -3.16 -15.81
N ALA A 17 12.46 -3.32 -14.58
CA ALA A 17 11.04 -3.13 -14.24
C ALA A 17 10.54 -1.80 -14.80
N GLN A 18 9.38 -1.80 -15.46
CA GLN A 18 8.83 -0.59 -16.05
C GLN A 18 8.33 0.36 -14.95
N PRO A 19 8.28 1.68 -15.19
CA PRO A 19 7.81 2.65 -14.19
C PRO A 19 6.42 2.34 -13.61
N GLY A 20 5.54 1.71 -14.41
CA GLY A 20 4.22 1.25 -13.99
C GLY A 20 4.25 0.06 -13.02
N ASP A 21 5.13 -0.91 -13.25
CA ASP A 21 5.31 -2.09 -12.40
C ASP A 21 5.68 -1.67 -10.97
N THR A 22 6.59 -0.69 -10.85
CA THR A 22 7.00 -0.17 -9.53
C THR A 22 5.87 0.59 -8.83
N GLN A 23 4.94 1.18 -9.58
CA GLN A 23 3.79 1.87 -9.00
C GLN A 23 2.77 0.88 -8.41
N LEU A 24 2.49 -0.20 -9.11
CA LEU A 24 1.61 -1.27 -8.63
C LEU A 24 2.15 -1.90 -7.35
N LEU A 25 3.45 -2.25 -7.32
CA LEU A 25 4.07 -2.83 -6.12
C LEU A 25 4.05 -1.89 -4.91
N ARG A 26 4.16 -0.57 -5.12
CA ARG A 26 3.97 0.41 -4.03
C ARG A 26 2.54 0.43 -3.50
N ARG A 27 1.53 0.30 -4.36
CA ARG A 27 0.13 0.18 -3.94
C ARG A 27 -0.09 -1.10 -3.15
N VAL A 28 0.44 -2.23 -3.59
CA VAL A 28 0.38 -3.52 -2.85
C VAL A 28 0.98 -3.36 -1.45
N VAL A 29 2.15 -2.74 -1.32
CA VAL A 29 2.76 -2.46 -0.01
C VAL A 29 1.85 -1.58 0.87
N ALA A 30 1.26 -0.53 0.30
CA ALA A 30 0.34 0.34 1.03
C ALA A 30 -0.91 -0.40 1.54
N LEU A 31 -1.49 -1.29 0.72
CA LEU A 31 -2.63 -2.13 1.14
C LEU A 31 -2.26 -3.02 2.33
N LEU A 32 -1.06 -3.60 2.35
CA LEU A 32 -0.59 -4.41 3.46
C LEU A 32 -0.32 -3.62 4.73
N ASP A 33 0.11 -2.36 4.61
CA ASP A 33 0.23 -1.44 5.75
C ASP A 33 -1.15 -1.16 6.38
N TYR A 34 -2.21 -1.00 5.58
CA TYR A 34 -3.58 -0.87 6.10
C TYR A 34 -4.06 -2.16 6.78
N VAL A 35 -3.83 -3.32 6.15
CA VAL A 35 -4.20 -4.61 6.74
C VAL A 35 -3.50 -4.85 8.07
N GLY A 36 -2.20 -4.60 8.16
CA GLY A 36 -1.46 -4.81 9.39
C GLY A 36 -1.75 -3.79 10.48
N GLY A 37 -2.08 -2.54 10.12
CA GLY A 37 -2.28 -1.45 11.07
C GLY A 37 -3.72 -1.32 11.59
N ASP A 38 -4.70 -1.64 10.75
CA ASP A 38 -6.09 -1.23 10.99
C ASP A 38 -7.03 -2.43 11.25
N TYR A 39 -6.58 -3.68 11.02
CA TYR A 39 -7.41 -4.88 11.22
C TYR A 39 -7.94 -5.05 12.66
N ALA A 40 -7.21 -4.57 13.67
CA ALA A 40 -7.67 -4.59 15.06
C ALA A 40 -8.92 -3.72 15.33
N ARG A 41 -9.32 -2.86 14.36
CA ARG A 41 -10.58 -2.11 14.39
C ARG A 41 -11.75 -2.93 13.86
N ALA A 42 -11.47 -3.96 13.06
CA ALA A 42 -12.44 -4.83 12.43
C ALA A 42 -12.75 -6.05 13.30
N VAL A 43 -11.72 -6.67 13.87
CA VAL A 43 -11.80 -7.92 14.64
C VAL A 43 -10.95 -7.79 15.90
N GLY A 44 -11.48 -8.24 17.03
CA GLY A 44 -10.75 -8.24 18.30
C GLY A 44 -9.98 -9.54 18.57
N GLU A 45 -9.33 -9.63 19.73
CA GLU A 45 -8.31 -10.64 20.04
C GLU A 45 -8.81 -12.09 20.00
N HIS A 46 -10.11 -12.31 20.17
CA HIS A 46 -10.71 -13.64 20.21
C HIS A 46 -11.62 -13.92 19.00
N GLY A 47 -11.48 -13.14 17.93
CA GLY A 47 -12.23 -13.29 16.69
C GLY A 47 -13.61 -12.63 16.70
N GLU A 48 -13.91 -11.82 17.72
CA GLU A 48 -15.10 -10.99 17.76
C GLU A 48 -15.08 -9.96 16.63
N VAL A 49 -16.16 -9.88 15.84
CA VAL A 49 -16.25 -8.85 14.80
C VAL A 49 -16.71 -7.55 15.44
N LEU A 50 -15.78 -6.60 15.55
CA LEU A 50 -16.02 -5.25 16.10
C LEU A 50 -16.74 -4.37 15.07
N SER A 51 -16.43 -4.56 13.78
CA SER A 51 -17.11 -3.87 12.67
C SER A 51 -17.14 -4.75 11.42
N GLN A 52 -18.35 -5.07 10.96
CA GLN A 52 -18.56 -5.88 9.76
C GLN A 52 -18.06 -5.18 8.49
N ALA A 53 -18.25 -3.86 8.40
CA ALA A 53 -17.81 -3.07 7.25
C ALA A 53 -16.28 -3.02 7.16
N GLU A 54 -15.62 -2.76 8.30
CA GLU A 54 -14.16 -2.76 8.39
C GLU A 54 -13.62 -4.18 8.08
N HIS A 55 -14.24 -5.25 8.59
CA HIS A 55 -13.82 -6.62 8.30
C HIS A 55 -13.89 -6.96 6.80
N ALA A 56 -15.00 -6.62 6.15
CA ALA A 56 -15.16 -6.81 4.71
C ALA A 56 -14.15 -5.96 3.89
N GLU A 57 -13.81 -4.77 4.39
CA GLU A 57 -12.79 -3.94 3.78
C GLU A 57 -11.40 -4.57 3.85
N GLN A 58 -11.01 -5.09 5.02
CA GLN A 58 -9.71 -5.76 5.20
C GLN A 58 -9.56 -6.99 4.29
N ILE A 59 -10.63 -7.78 4.08
CA ILE A 59 -10.62 -8.86 3.09
C ILE A 59 -10.36 -8.31 1.68
N GLY A 60 -11.08 -7.25 1.30
CA GLY A 60 -10.95 -6.63 -0.01
C GLY A 60 -9.54 -6.06 -0.27
N PHE A 61 -8.88 -5.50 0.75
CA PHE A 61 -7.51 -5.01 0.62
C PHE A 61 -6.52 -6.14 0.30
N VAL A 62 -6.66 -7.30 0.95
CA VAL A 62 -5.80 -8.46 0.67
C VAL A 62 -6.09 -9.03 -0.73
N GLU A 63 -7.35 -9.05 -1.16
CA GLU A 63 -7.75 -9.48 -2.52
C GLU A 63 -7.19 -8.56 -3.60
N ASP A 64 -7.25 -7.25 -3.39
CA ASP A 64 -6.64 -6.25 -4.26
C ASP A 64 -5.13 -6.42 -4.37
N ALA A 65 -4.46 -6.57 -3.22
CA ALA A 65 -3.02 -6.80 -3.17
C ALA A 65 -2.61 -8.06 -3.95
N ALA A 66 -3.35 -9.17 -3.77
CA ALA A 66 -3.06 -10.43 -4.45
C ALA A 66 -3.29 -10.32 -5.97
N ARG A 67 -4.34 -9.62 -6.39
CA ARG A 67 -4.65 -9.40 -7.81
C ARG A 67 -3.58 -8.54 -8.48
N GLU A 68 -3.17 -7.44 -7.85
CA GLU A 68 -2.16 -6.55 -8.40
C GLU A 68 -0.79 -7.21 -8.48
N LEU A 69 -0.41 -7.96 -7.45
CA LEU A 69 0.86 -8.67 -7.44
C LEU A 69 0.94 -9.74 -8.54
N ARG A 70 -0.19 -10.39 -8.87
CA ARG A 70 -0.29 -11.33 -9.99
C ARG A 70 -0.31 -10.66 -11.35
N ALA A 71 -0.83 -9.43 -11.42
CA ALA A 71 -0.82 -8.63 -12.63
C ALA A 71 0.60 -8.11 -12.97
N ASP A 72 1.54 -8.14 -12.02
CA ASP A 72 2.94 -7.86 -12.31
C ASP A 72 3.52 -8.91 -13.27
N VAL A 73 3.96 -8.40 -14.42
CA VAL A 73 4.22 -9.18 -15.64
C VAL A 73 5.46 -10.07 -15.58
N ASN A 74 6.29 -9.94 -14.55
CA ASN A 74 7.54 -10.69 -14.43
C ASN A 74 7.38 -12.10 -13.84
N GLY A 75 6.16 -12.50 -13.46
CA GLY A 75 5.83 -13.86 -12.98
C GLY A 75 6.55 -14.27 -11.69
N SER A 76 7.26 -13.34 -11.06
CA SER A 76 8.08 -13.58 -9.87
C SER A 76 7.31 -13.31 -8.57
N GLY A 77 6.04 -12.91 -8.64
CA GLY A 77 5.20 -12.63 -7.48
C GLY A 77 4.28 -13.79 -7.05
N GLU A 78 4.22 -14.91 -7.78
CA GLU A 78 3.18 -15.93 -7.55
C GLU A 78 3.28 -16.62 -6.17
N ASP A 79 4.50 -16.85 -5.66
CA ASP A 79 4.68 -17.38 -4.31
C ASP A 79 4.20 -16.41 -3.23
N LEU A 80 4.43 -15.11 -3.43
CA LEU A 80 3.93 -14.04 -2.57
C LEU A 80 2.41 -13.87 -2.69
N ALA A 81 1.85 -14.02 -3.89
CA ALA A 81 0.41 -13.98 -4.10
C ALA A 81 -0.32 -15.13 -3.38
N LYS A 82 0.28 -16.32 -3.33
CA LYS A 82 -0.25 -17.43 -2.51
C LYS A 82 -0.19 -17.13 -1.01
N ARG A 83 0.84 -16.43 -0.54
CA ARG A 83 0.91 -15.95 0.86
C ARG A 83 -0.18 -14.91 1.14
N LEU A 84 -0.52 -14.05 0.18
CA LEU A 84 -1.65 -13.13 0.27
C LEU A 84 -2.99 -13.86 0.30
N ASP A 85 -3.18 -14.92 -0.50
CA ASP A 85 -4.39 -15.74 -0.42
C ASP A 85 -4.52 -16.39 0.97
N ALA A 86 -3.41 -16.87 1.55
CA ALA A 86 -3.40 -17.41 2.90
C ALA A 86 -3.71 -16.34 3.97
N LEU A 87 -3.16 -15.13 3.82
CA LEU A 87 -3.51 -13.98 4.67
C LEU A 87 -5.00 -13.66 4.56
N ARG A 88 -5.57 -13.67 3.36
CA ARG A 88 -7.00 -13.43 3.13
C ARG A 88 -7.86 -14.46 3.87
N GLN A 89 -7.46 -15.73 3.86
CA GLN A 89 -8.15 -16.78 4.64
C GLN A 89 -8.08 -16.49 6.14
N ARG A 90 -6.91 -16.13 6.68
CA ARG A 90 -6.78 -15.75 8.10
C ARG A 90 -7.68 -14.59 8.48
N VAL A 91 -7.75 -13.57 7.63
CA VAL A 91 -8.66 -12.42 7.83
C VAL A 91 -10.12 -12.90 7.82
N ALA A 92 -10.52 -13.73 6.85
CA ALA A 92 -11.87 -14.26 6.74
C ALA A 92 -12.27 -15.16 7.92
N GLU A 93 -11.33 -15.95 8.42
CA GLU A 93 -11.45 -16.83 9.60
C GLU A 93 -11.33 -16.08 10.93
N ARG A 94 -11.13 -14.75 10.88
CA ARG A 94 -11.08 -13.87 12.06
C ARG A 94 -9.95 -14.23 13.01
N ALA A 95 -8.79 -14.55 12.43
CA ALA A 95 -7.57 -14.82 13.18
C ALA A 95 -7.21 -13.62 14.10
N PRO A 96 -6.46 -13.85 15.20
CA PRO A 96 -6.05 -12.78 16.10
C PRO A 96 -5.32 -11.64 15.36
N PRO A 97 -5.54 -10.37 15.75
CA PRO A 97 -4.95 -9.23 15.05
C PRO A 97 -3.42 -9.27 14.92
N ALA A 98 -2.73 -9.78 15.95
CA ALA A 98 -1.29 -9.96 15.92
C ALA A 98 -0.82 -10.91 14.80
N GLU A 99 -1.56 -11.99 14.52
CA GLU A 99 -1.21 -12.95 13.46
C GLU A 99 -1.41 -12.36 12.06
N VAL A 100 -2.50 -11.60 11.88
CA VAL A 100 -2.79 -10.88 10.63
C VAL A 100 -1.73 -9.82 10.38
N ALA A 101 -1.40 -9.02 11.40
CA ALA A 101 -0.35 -8.00 11.32
C ALA A 101 1.01 -8.60 10.97
N GLN A 102 1.42 -9.67 11.65
CA GLN A 102 2.67 -10.36 11.36
C GLN A 102 2.72 -10.90 9.93
N SER A 103 1.63 -11.54 9.47
CA SER A 103 1.55 -12.10 8.13
C SER A 103 1.60 -11.00 7.05
N ALA A 104 0.87 -9.90 7.24
CA ALA A 104 0.88 -8.75 6.34
C ALA A 104 2.28 -8.11 6.26
N GLN A 105 2.90 -7.84 7.40
CA GLN A 105 4.27 -7.30 7.49
C GLN A 105 5.29 -8.20 6.80
N ALA A 106 5.22 -9.52 7.03
CA ALA A 106 6.15 -10.46 6.43
C ALA A 106 6.04 -10.53 4.89
N VAL A 107 4.84 -10.38 4.33
CA VAL A 107 4.67 -10.34 2.85
C VAL A 107 5.14 -9.00 2.30
N ARG A 108 4.77 -7.91 2.98
CA ARG A 108 5.16 -6.55 2.65
C ARG A 108 6.69 -6.41 2.57
N ASP A 109 7.40 -6.84 3.60
CA ASP A 109 8.86 -6.69 3.69
C ASP A 109 9.56 -7.50 2.60
N GLU A 110 9.07 -8.69 2.28
CA GLU A 110 9.59 -9.51 1.18
C GLU A 110 9.37 -8.83 -0.18
N ILE A 111 8.20 -8.22 -0.42
CA ILE A 111 7.95 -7.44 -1.65
C ILE A 111 8.95 -6.28 -1.76
N VAL A 112 9.14 -5.53 -0.67
CA VAL A 112 10.05 -4.37 -0.63
C VAL A 112 11.47 -4.80 -0.94
N GLN A 113 11.96 -5.87 -0.32
CA GLN A 113 13.32 -6.36 -0.50
C GLN A 113 13.53 -7.00 -1.87
N ARG A 114 12.62 -7.90 -2.29
CA ARG A 114 12.75 -8.66 -3.54
C ARG A 114 12.66 -7.79 -4.78
N PHE A 115 11.77 -6.78 -4.75
CA PHE A 115 11.54 -5.90 -5.90
C PHE A 115 12.18 -4.52 -5.76
N ASN A 116 12.96 -4.29 -4.70
CA ASN A 116 13.60 -3.00 -4.39
C ASN A 116 12.60 -1.83 -4.44
N VAL A 117 11.43 -2.03 -3.84
CA VAL A 117 10.36 -1.03 -3.89
C VAL A 117 10.78 0.20 -3.08
N VAL A 118 10.97 1.32 -3.78
CA VAL A 118 11.23 2.61 -3.13
C VAL A 118 9.94 3.10 -2.48
N LEU A 119 9.92 3.08 -1.17
CA LEU A 119 8.74 3.39 -0.37
C LEU A 119 8.56 4.90 -0.12
N LEU A 120 9.64 5.66 -0.08
CA LEU A 120 9.64 7.10 0.19
C LEU A 120 10.17 7.92 -1.00
N PRO A 121 9.82 9.22 -1.09
CA PRO A 121 10.46 10.12 -2.03
C PRO A 121 11.99 10.12 -1.87
N GLN A 122 12.71 10.02 -2.98
CA GLN A 122 14.18 10.10 -3.01
C GLN A 122 14.73 11.49 -2.64
N ARG A 123 13.86 12.52 -2.65
CA ARG A 123 14.19 13.89 -2.27
C ARG A 123 13.15 14.38 -1.28
N ALA A 124 13.60 15.16 -0.30
CA ALA A 124 12.71 15.82 0.64
C ALA A 124 11.65 16.65 -0.10
N PRO A 125 10.36 16.56 0.29
CA PRO A 125 9.32 17.39 -0.29
C PRO A 125 9.56 18.88 -0.03
N ASP A 126 9.23 19.73 -1.00
CA ASP A 126 9.20 21.19 -0.81
C ASP A 126 7.97 21.56 0.00
N VAL A 127 8.18 22.03 1.24
CA VAL A 127 7.11 22.39 2.17
C VAL A 127 6.28 23.58 1.67
N ARG A 128 6.89 24.55 0.99
CA ARG A 128 6.15 25.71 0.45
C ARG A 128 5.21 25.27 -0.66
N ARG A 129 5.70 24.41 -1.56
CA ARG A 129 4.86 23.81 -2.60
C ARG A 129 3.79 22.92 -1.97
N GLY A 130 4.14 22.12 -0.97
CA GLY A 130 3.21 21.28 -0.22
C GLY A 130 2.05 22.07 0.38
N LYS A 131 2.32 23.23 0.98
CA LYS A 131 1.28 24.13 1.50
C LYS A 131 0.29 24.58 0.41
N GLN A 132 0.78 24.89 -0.79
CA GLN A 132 -0.07 25.30 -1.92
C GLN A 132 -0.95 24.15 -2.39
N VAL A 133 -0.37 22.95 -2.58
CA VAL A 133 -1.12 21.75 -2.98
C VAL A 133 -2.17 21.39 -1.94
N TYR A 134 -1.81 21.41 -0.65
CA TYR A 134 -2.74 21.09 0.44
C TYR A 134 -3.96 22.01 0.43
N ALA A 135 -3.75 23.33 0.31
CA ALA A 135 -4.83 24.31 0.25
C ALA A 135 -5.76 24.11 -0.95
N GLN A 136 -5.22 23.64 -2.09
CA GLN A 136 -5.98 23.48 -3.33
C GLN A 136 -6.72 22.13 -3.43
N SER A 137 -6.16 21.07 -2.84
CA SER A 137 -6.62 19.69 -3.11
C SER A 137 -7.02 18.91 -1.86
N CYS A 138 -6.64 19.34 -0.66
CA CYS A 138 -6.83 18.55 0.57
C CYS A 138 -7.71 19.27 1.60
N ALA A 139 -7.54 20.58 1.73
CA ALA A 139 -8.11 21.38 2.81
C ALA A 139 -9.65 21.43 2.83
N ALA A 140 -10.31 21.15 1.69
CA ALA A 140 -11.77 21.08 1.64
C ALA A 140 -12.34 20.02 2.61
N CYS A 141 -11.70 18.85 2.66
CA CYS A 141 -12.10 17.72 3.51
C CYS A 141 -11.31 17.66 4.82
N HIS A 142 -9.99 17.89 4.76
CA HIS A 142 -9.10 17.76 5.92
C HIS A 142 -8.95 19.05 6.75
N GLY A 143 -9.61 20.14 6.35
CA GLY A 143 -9.49 21.46 7.00
C GLY A 143 -8.18 22.16 6.70
N ALA A 144 -8.17 23.50 6.77
CA ALA A 144 -6.98 24.30 6.52
C ALA A 144 -5.91 24.14 7.62
N ASP A 145 -6.34 23.79 8.83
CA ASP A 145 -5.54 23.55 10.02
C ASP A 145 -5.33 22.06 10.33
N GLY A 146 -5.87 21.15 9.51
CA GLY A 146 -5.74 19.70 9.69
C GLY A 146 -6.84 19.06 10.55
N HIS A 147 -7.83 19.85 11.02
CA HIS A 147 -9.05 19.30 11.62
C HIS A 147 -10.08 18.96 10.52
N PRO A 148 -10.66 17.76 10.50
CA PRO A 148 -11.54 17.33 9.42
C PRO A 148 -12.83 18.15 9.40
N ASN A 149 -13.28 18.51 8.19
CA ASN A 149 -14.50 19.28 8.00
C ASN A 149 -15.74 18.40 8.19
N VAL A 150 -16.27 18.39 9.42
CA VAL A 150 -17.44 17.58 9.79
C VAL A 150 -18.73 17.97 9.07
N ALA A 151 -18.83 19.19 8.53
CA ALA A 151 -20.04 19.68 7.86
C ALA A 151 -20.28 18.99 6.51
N LEU A 152 -19.28 18.33 5.93
CA LEU A 152 -19.40 17.62 4.66
C LEU A 152 -20.19 16.31 4.77
N GLY A 153 -20.40 15.77 5.98
CA GLY A 153 -21.18 14.54 6.17
C GLY A 153 -20.64 13.31 5.44
N LEU A 154 -19.32 13.24 5.22
CA LEU A 154 -18.67 12.11 4.54
C LEU A 154 -18.90 10.80 5.31
N GLU A 155 -19.18 9.72 4.58
CA GLU A 155 -19.34 8.38 5.17
C GLU A 155 -18.07 7.93 5.89
N THR A 156 -16.90 8.18 5.28
CA THR A 156 -15.59 8.01 5.90
C THR A 156 -15.05 9.37 6.32
N ARG A 157 -14.86 9.55 7.64
CA ARG A 157 -14.31 10.79 8.16
C ARG A 157 -12.79 10.82 7.93
N PRO A 158 -12.25 11.91 7.35
CA PRO A 158 -10.80 12.07 7.29
C PRO A 158 -10.18 12.08 8.69
N PRO A 159 -8.96 11.53 8.86
CA PRO A 159 -8.26 11.59 10.15
C PRO A 159 -7.99 13.04 10.55
N ASP A 160 -8.02 13.27 11.86
CA ASP A 160 -7.60 14.55 12.44
C ASP A 160 -6.08 14.55 12.59
N PHE A 161 -5.41 15.40 11.81
CA PHE A 161 -3.95 15.50 11.78
C PHE A 161 -3.35 16.20 13.01
N GLN A 162 -4.18 16.81 13.86
CA GLN A 162 -3.76 17.40 15.13
C GLN A 162 -3.92 16.41 16.29
N SER A 163 -4.64 15.31 16.08
CA SER A 163 -4.79 14.23 17.07
C SER A 163 -3.65 13.22 16.99
N GLU A 164 -3.17 12.70 18.13
CA GLU A 164 -2.08 11.71 18.18
C GLU A 164 -2.54 10.27 17.86
N THR A 165 -3.76 10.07 17.38
CA THR A 165 -4.31 8.72 17.19
C THR A 165 -3.93 8.13 15.85
N GLY A 166 -2.84 7.34 15.85
CA GLY A 166 -2.44 6.45 14.76
C GLY A 166 -1.14 6.87 14.06
N PRO A 167 -0.30 5.95 13.58
CA PRO A 167 1.02 6.30 13.07
C PRO A 167 0.89 6.94 11.68
N LEU A 168 0.80 8.27 11.63
CA LEU A 168 1.03 9.08 10.44
C LEU A 168 2.51 9.03 10.07
N THR A 169 2.97 7.87 9.60
CA THR A 169 4.34 7.72 9.14
C THR A 169 4.51 8.47 7.81
N PRO A 170 5.72 8.98 7.50
CA PRO A 170 6.01 9.55 6.18
C PRO A 170 5.62 8.62 5.04
N GLN A 171 5.74 7.31 5.26
CA GLN A 171 5.32 6.28 4.33
C GLN A 171 3.81 6.30 4.07
N ARG A 172 2.99 6.20 5.12
CA ARG A 172 1.53 6.18 4.97
C ARG A 172 1.03 7.47 4.34
N ILE A 173 1.61 8.62 4.71
CA ILE A 173 1.27 9.92 4.11
C ILE A 173 1.61 9.93 2.61
N PHE A 174 2.83 9.52 2.25
CA PHE A 174 3.26 9.49 0.85
C PHE A 174 2.39 8.54 0.02
N SER A 175 2.11 7.33 0.53
CA SER A 175 1.23 6.36 -0.13
C SER A 175 -0.18 6.91 -0.32
N ALA A 176 -0.80 7.47 0.73
CA ALA A 176 -2.16 8.02 0.65
C ALA A 176 -2.23 9.20 -0.35
N ALA A 177 -1.24 10.09 -0.33
CA ALA A 177 -1.19 11.23 -1.26
C ALA A 177 -0.91 10.82 -2.72
N THR A 178 -0.29 9.66 -2.94
CA THR A 178 0.10 9.21 -4.29
C THR A 178 -0.92 8.24 -4.90
N TYR A 179 -1.54 7.39 -4.09
CA TYR A 179 -2.41 6.29 -4.53
C TYR A 179 -3.84 6.39 -4.04
N GLY A 180 -4.13 7.37 -3.18
CA GLY A 180 -5.38 7.43 -2.44
C GLY A 180 -5.45 6.41 -1.31
N VAL A 181 -6.50 6.53 -0.51
CA VAL A 181 -6.93 5.47 0.41
C VAL A 181 -8.06 4.71 -0.29
N PRO A 182 -8.00 3.38 -0.39
CA PRO A 182 -9.05 2.65 -1.09
C PRO A 182 -10.42 2.87 -0.41
N LYS A 183 -11.48 2.92 -1.22
CA LYS A 183 -12.88 3.11 -0.78
C LYS A 183 -13.14 4.41 0.01
N THR A 184 -12.25 5.40 -0.10
CA THR A 184 -12.53 6.79 0.27
C THR A 184 -12.85 7.62 -0.98
N ALA A 185 -13.34 8.85 -0.76
CA ALA A 185 -13.68 9.81 -1.82
C ALA A 185 -12.53 10.09 -2.81
#